data_AF-A0A0C3AQ51-F1
#
_entry.id   AF-A0A0C3AQ51-F1
#
_cell.length_a   1.000
_cell.length_b   1.000
_cell.length_c   1.000
_cell.angle_alpha   90.00
_cell.angle_beta   90.00
_cell.angle_gamma   90.00
#
_symmetry.space_group_name_H-M   'P 1'
#
loop_
_entity.id
_entity.type
_entity.pdbx_description
1 polymer ?
#
loop_
_entity_poly.entity_id
_entity_poly.type
_entity_poly.pdbx_seq_one_letter_code
_entity_poly.pdbx_strand_id
1 'polypeptide(L)'
;MHRLNWGKDPNDRLLPYQHFDLIGGSGTGGSACLFIPKESAYLTPPSLIAIMLAKLRMSTEEATEEFCTIIGKVFAPVDITPEERLKHLRMCLEDIMKKKGLPLDMKLADEAQTDSCACFVVASLQNNVSSKIRLRSYPVRSHPILPITVIEAALASCATIPLFEPVVVGMGHKRKEYIAAGLGATNPIREVISEAHSLFGGDSTVASILSVGVGHPGIITL
;
A
#
# COMPACT_ATOMS: atom_id res chain seq x y z
N MET A 1 -22.83 9.59 -8.95
CA MET A 1 -22.07 10.80 -8.58
C MET A 1 -21.00 11.03 -9.65
N HIS A 2 -21.30 11.81 -10.70
CA HIS A 2 -20.33 12.18 -11.74
C HIS A 2 -19.89 13.61 -11.49
N ARG A 3 -18.71 13.81 -10.91
CA ARG A 3 -18.02 15.10 -11.06
C ARG A 3 -16.99 14.93 -12.17
N LEU A 4 -17.46 15.11 -13.40
CA LEU A 4 -16.58 15.47 -14.49
C LEU A 4 -16.09 16.89 -14.18
N ASN A 5 -14.79 17.07 -13.96
CA ASN A 5 -14.14 18.38 -13.81
C ASN A 5 -14.11 19.11 -15.17
N TRP A 6 -15.26 19.21 -15.83
CA TRP A 6 -15.40 19.89 -17.10
C TRP A 6 -15.30 21.40 -16.84
N GLY A 7 -14.14 21.99 -17.13
CA GLY A 7 -13.91 23.44 -17.05
C GLY A 7 -13.20 23.95 -15.80
N LYS A 8 -12.57 23.10 -14.98
CA LYS A 8 -11.62 23.57 -13.95
C LYS A 8 -10.23 23.78 -14.56
N ASP A 9 -9.53 24.82 -14.10
CA ASP A 9 -8.13 25.07 -14.45
C ASP A 9 -7.29 23.82 -14.13
N PRO A 10 -6.44 23.32 -15.05
CA PRO A 10 -5.57 22.17 -14.77
C PRO A 10 -4.70 22.34 -13.51
N ASN A 11 -4.45 23.58 -13.06
CA ASN A 11 -3.75 23.88 -11.81
C ASN A 11 -4.61 23.73 -10.54
N ASP A 12 -5.93 23.59 -10.66
CA ASP A 12 -6.88 23.47 -9.55
C ASP A 12 -7.25 21.99 -9.26
N ARG A 13 -6.37 21.06 -9.66
CA ARG A 13 -6.50 19.63 -9.40
C ARG A 13 -6.13 19.35 -7.95
N LEU A 14 -7.17 19.22 -7.12
CA LEU A 14 -7.06 18.68 -5.77
C LEU A 14 -6.34 17.32 -5.80
N LEU A 15 -5.40 17.15 -4.87
CA LEU A 15 -4.64 15.92 -4.72
C LEU A 15 -5.54 14.83 -4.11
N PRO A 16 -5.30 13.53 -4.37
CA PRO A 16 -6.15 12.46 -3.87
C PRO A 16 -6.36 12.48 -2.35
N TYR A 17 -5.33 12.84 -1.56
CA TYR A 17 -5.46 12.97 -0.10
C TYR A 17 -6.41 14.09 0.35
N GLN A 18 -6.71 15.07 -0.51
CA GLN A 18 -7.67 16.15 -0.23
C GLN A 18 -9.10 15.76 -0.60
N HIS A 19 -9.25 14.70 -1.40
CA HIS A 19 -10.54 14.22 -1.88
C HIS A 19 -11.14 13.09 -1.02
N PHE A 20 -10.28 12.28 -0.40
CA PHE A 20 -10.70 11.12 0.37
C PHE A 20 -10.29 11.27 1.83
N ASP A 21 -11.22 10.98 2.73
CA ASP A 21 -10.94 10.97 4.18
C ASP A 21 -10.14 9.73 4.60
N LEU A 22 -10.28 8.62 3.86
CA LEU A 22 -9.62 7.33 4.11
C LEU A 22 -9.17 6.67 2.80
N ILE A 23 -7.90 6.26 2.74
CA ILE A 23 -7.33 5.47 1.64
C ILE A 23 -6.74 4.16 2.22
N GLY A 24 -7.20 3.03 1.70
CA GLY A 24 -6.74 1.71 2.10
C GLY A 24 -6.11 0.95 0.93
N GLY A 25 -4.96 0.33 1.17
CA GLY A 25 -4.25 -0.48 0.18
C GLY A 25 -3.93 -1.89 0.68
N SER A 26 -3.81 -2.84 -0.23
CA SER A 26 -3.32 -4.19 0.09
C SER A 26 -2.32 -4.63 -0.97
N GLY A 27 -1.38 -5.50 -0.61
CA GLY A 27 -0.49 -6.13 -1.58
C GLY A 27 -1.27 -7.03 -2.53
N THR A 28 -0.73 -7.28 -3.72
CA THR A 28 -1.32 -8.24 -4.65
C THR A 28 -1.38 -9.63 -4.05
N GLY A 29 -2.54 -10.28 -4.23
CA GLY A 29 -2.69 -11.70 -3.98
C GLY A 29 -1.69 -12.50 -4.78
N GLY A 30 -0.91 -13.31 -4.07
CA GLY A 30 -0.13 -14.39 -4.64
C GLY A 30 -1.03 -15.47 -5.25
N SER A 31 -1.63 -15.20 -6.41
CA SER A 31 -1.63 -16.23 -7.43
C SER A 31 -0.26 -16.16 -8.08
N ALA A 32 0.65 -16.99 -7.58
CA ALA A 32 1.86 -17.34 -8.29
C ALA A 32 1.48 -17.74 -9.71
N CYS A 33 1.71 -16.86 -10.69
CA CYS A 33 1.85 -17.30 -12.06
C CYS A 33 3.29 -17.82 -12.18
N LEU A 34 3.53 -19.02 -11.66
CA LEU A 34 4.80 -19.74 -11.86
C LEU A 34 4.93 -20.29 -13.30
N PHE A 35 4.06 -19.87 -14.22
CA PHE A 35 4.16 -20.14 -15.65
C PHE A 35 3.62 -18.94 -16.42
N ILE A 36 4.49 -17.98 -16.75
CA ILE A 36 4.19 -16.92 -17.72
C ILE A 36 4.91 -17.26 -19.03
N PRO A 37 4.20 -17.67 -20.11
CA PRO A 37 4.62 -17.28 -21.44
C PRO A 37 4.34 -15.79 -21.60
N LYS A 38 5.34 -15.07 -22.12
CA LYS A 38 5.36 -13.63 -22.37
C LYS A 38 4.02 -13.14 -22.93
N GLU A 39 3.30 -12.33 -22.14
CA GLU A 39 2.63 -11.08 -22.56
C GLU A 39 1.73 -10.57 -21.41
N SER A 40 2.17 -9.48 -20.77
CA SER A 40 1.32 -8.47 -20.13
C SER A 40 0.38 -8.91 -18.98
N ALA A 41 0.94 -9.50 -17.91
CA ALA A 41 0.25 -9.58 -16.61
C ALA A 41 1.01 -8.73 -15.57
N TYR A 42 0.47 -7.55 -15.28
CA TYR A 42 1.03 -6.57 -14.35
C TYR A 42 0.94 -7.04 -12.89
N LEU A 43 2.01 -7.68 -12.39
CA LEU A 43 2.23 -7.95 -10.96
C LEU A 43 2.47 -6.61 -10.24
N THR A 44 1.42 -5.99 -9.68
CA THR A 44 1.48 -4.60 -9.22
C THR A 44 0.87 -4.46 -7.82
N PRO A 45 1.63 -4.32 -6.72
CA PRO A 45 1.05 -4.19 -5.37
C PRO A 45 0.35 -2.84 -5.20
N PRO A 46 -1.01 -2.79 -5.12
CA PRO A 46 -1.74 -1.53 -5.00
C PRO A 46 -1.55 -0.85 -3.62
N SER A 47 -0.95 -1.54 -2.64
CA SER A 47 -0.59 -0.96 -1.34
C SER A 47 0.40 0.20 -1.43
N LEU A 48 1.33 0.19 -2.40
CA LEU A 48 2.27 1.30 -2.59
C LEU A 48 1.57 2.59 -3.00
N ILE A 49 0.58 2.47 -3.88
CA ILE A 49 -0.19 3.62 -4.37
C ILE A 49 -0.94 4.29 -3.21
N ALA A 50 -1.52 3.52 -2.28
CA ALA A 50 -2.17 4.08 -1.10
C ALA A 50 -1.21 4.97 -0.28
N ILE A 51 0.02 4.50 -0.03
CA ILE A 51 1.04 5.26 0.70
C ILE A 51 1.49 6.50 -0.09
N MET A 52 1.73 6.35 -1.41
CA MET A 52 2.15 7.45 -2.29
C MET A 52 1.12 8.58 -2.31
N LEU A 53 -0.16 8.24 -2.47
CA LEU A 53 -1.24 9.23 -2.55
C LEU A 53 -1.54 9.89 -1.21
N ALA A 54 -1.65 9.10 -0.13
CA ALA A 54 -2.13 9.61 1.16
C ALA A 54 -1.01 10.16 2.04
N LYS A 55 0.11 9.43 2.17
CA LYS A 55 1.19 9.79 3.09
C LYS A 55 2.31 10.59 2.43
N LEU A 56 2.64 10.29 1.18
CA LEU A 56 3.61 11.07 0.42
C LEU A 56 2.98 12.25 -0.33
N ARG A 57 1.65 12.37 -0.28
CA ARG A 57 0.86 13.47 -0.87
C ARG A 57 1.18 13.69 -2.35
N MET A 58 1.37 12.60 -3.07
CA MET A 58 1.66 12.64 -4.50
C MET A 58 0.39 12.93 -5.31
N SER A 59 0.57 13.57 -6.46
CA SER A 59 -0.47 13.57 -7.49
C SER A 59 -0.64 12.17 -8.08
N THR A 60 -1.70 11.95 -8.83
CA THR A 60 -1.89 10.71 -9.59
C THR A 60 -0.79 10.49 -10.61
N GLU A 61 -0.32 11.55 -11.25
CA GLU A 61 0.74 11.54 -12.25
C GLU A 61 2.09 11.20 -11.61
N GLU A 62 2.46 11.89 -10.54
CA GLU A 62 3.70 11.63 -9.79
C GLU A 62 3.74 10.20 -9.23
N ALA A 63 2.63 9.75 -8.63
CA ALA A 63 2.52 8.38 -8.14
C ALA A 63 2.65 7.36 -9.27
N THR A 64 2.09 7.63 -10.44
CA THR A 64 2.19 6.74 -11.61
C THR A 64 3.64 6.63 -12.09
N GLU A 65 4.36 7.74 -12.21
CA GLU A 65 5.76 7.77 -12.67
C GLU A 65 6.71 7.03 -11.72
N GLU A 66 6.61 7.30 -10.42
CA GLU A 66 7.41 6.62 -9.41
C GLU A 66 7.05 5.12 -9.33
N PHE A 67 5.76 4.79 -9.47
CA PHE A 67 5.31 3.41 -9.50
C PHE A 67 5.87 2.65 -10.72
N CYS A 68 5.81 3.22 -11.93
CA CYS A 68 6.43 2.63 -13.12
C CYS A 68 7.93 2.39 -12.94
N THR A 69 8.63 3.32 -12.27
CA THR A 69 10.05 3.18 -11.95
C THR A 69 10.30 1.99 -11.01
N ILE A 70 9.47 1.81 -9.97
CA ILE A 70 9.53 0.65 -9.08
C ILE A 70 9.32 -0.64 -9.86
N ILE A 71 8.31 -0.70 -10.74
CA ILE A 71 8.03 -1.89 -11.56
C ILE A 71 9.25 -2.29 -12.39
N GLY A 72 9.88 -1.33 -13.07
CA GLY A 72 11.07 -1.58 -13.88
C GLY A 72 12.28 -2.09 -13.09
N LYS A 73 12.48 -1.60 -11.85
CA LYS A 73 13.64 -1.97 -11.03
C LYS A 73 13.43 -3.21 -10.15
N VAL A 74 12.20 -3.44 -9.73
CA VAL A 74 11.87 -4.45 -8.70
C VAL A 74 11.18 -5.67 -9.30
N PHE A 75 10.30 -5.51 -10.29
CA PHE A 75 9.46 -6.60 -10.79
C PHE A 75 9.87 -7.12 -12.17
N ALA A 76 10.44 -6.27 -13.03
CA ALA A 76 10.92 -6.67 -14.35
C ALA A 76 12.12 -7.64 -14.34
N PRO A 77 13.09 -7.56 -13.40
CA PRO A 77 14.21 -8.50 -13.38
C PRO A 77 13.77 -9.91 -12.97
N VAL A 78 14.14 -10.89 -13.80
CA VAL A 78 13.76 -12.30 -13.64
C VAL A 78 14.77 -13.07 -12.78
N ASP A 79 16.06 -12.78 -12.93
CA ASP A 79 17.16 -13.53 -12.31
C ASP A 79 17.74 -12.83 -11.06
N ILE A 80 16.87 -12.27 -10.21
CA ILE A 80 17.28 -11.68 -8.93
C ILE A 80 16.67 -12.44 -7.75
N THR A 81 17.45 -12.57 -6.69
CA THR A 81 17.03 -13.25 -5.46
C THR A 81 15.93 -12.47 -4.73
N PRO A 82 15.11 -13.11 -3.88
CA PRO A 82 14.10 -12.43 -3.06
C PRO A 82 14.69 -11.33 -2.15
N GLU A 83 15.92 -11.54 -1.66
CA GLU A 83 16.66 -10.56 -0.85
C GLU A 83 17.06 -9.33 -1.68
N GLU A 84 17.69 -9.54 -2.85
CA GLU A 84 18.05 -8.45 -3.76
C GLU A 84 16.83 -7.65 -4.21
N ARG A 85 15.71 -8.34 -4.47
CA ARG A 85 14.45 -7.70 -4.86
C ARG A 85 13.90 -6.81 -3.76
N LEU A 86 13.92 -7.29 -2.51
CA LEU A 86 13.52 -6.50 -1.35
C LEU A 86 14.44 -5.28 -1.15
N LYS A 87 15.75 -5.46 -1.36
CA LYS A 87 16.74 -4.38 -1.31
C LYS A 87 16.47 -3.32 -2.40
N HIS A 88 16.19 -3.73 -3.63
CA HIS A 88 15.82 -2.79 -4.71
C HIS A 88 14.56 -2.01 -4.38
N LEU A 89 13.53 -2.67 -3.83
CA LEU A 89 12.30 -1.99 -3.40
C LEU A 89 12.59 -0.96 -2.31
N ARG A 90 13.40 -1.33 -1.31
CA ARG A 90 13.83 -0.41 -0.25
C ARG A 90 14.55 0.81 -0.83
N MET A 91 15.51 0.61 -1.72
CA MET A 91 16.25 1.71 -2.36
C MET A 91 15.32 2.65 -3.12
N CYS A 92 14.35 2.12 -3.88
CA CYS A 92 13.38 2.95 -4.59
C CYS A 92 12.54 3.79 -3.61
N LEU A 93 12.09 3.20 -2.50
CA LEU A 93 11.34 3.92 -1.47
C LEU A 93 12.19 5.00 -0.79
N GLU A 94 13.45 4.71 -0.46
CA GLU A 94 14.37 5.69 0.11
C GLU A 94 14.64 6.85 -0.85
N ASP A 95 14.79 6.58 -2.14
CA ASP A 95 14.97 7.60 -3.17
C ASP A 95 13.72 8.49 -3.28
N ILE A 96 12.52 7.91 -3.26
CA ILE A 96 11.26 8.65 -3.23
C ILE A 96 11.20 9.56 -1.98
N MET A 97 11.52 9.03 -0.79
CA MET A 97 11.52 9.82 0.44
C MET A 97 12.48 11.00 0.35
N LYS A 98 13.70 10.79 -0.18
CA LYS A 98 14.68 11.85 -0.40
C LYS A 98 14.19 12.90 -1.40
N LYS A 99 13.60 12.48 -2.54
CA LYS A 99 13.02 13.41 -3.54
C LYS A 99 11.94 14.29 -2.93
N LYS A 100 11.14 13.76 -2.00
CA LYS A 100 10.10 14.50 -1.28
C LYS A 100 10.64 15.33 -0.09
N GLY A 101 11.93 15.26 0.21
CA GLY A 101 12.52 15.92 1.38
C GLY A 101 12.04 15.35 2.71
N LEU A 102 11.64 14.08 2.75
CA LEU A 102 11.12 13.39 3.94
C LEU A 102 12.21 12.53 4.58
N PRO A 103 12.23 12.42 5.92
CA PRO A 103 13.23 11.61 6.62
C PRO A 103 12.97 10.11 6.44
N LEU A 104 14.01 9.30 6.32
CA LEU A 104 13.90 7.85 6.06
C LEU A 104 13.27 7.07 7.22
N ASP A 105 13.38 7.61 8.44
CA ASP A 105 12.81 7.06 9.67
C ASP A 105 11.40 7.61 9.99
N MET A 106 10.79 8.35 9.05
CA MET A 106 9.43 8.87 9.18
C MET A 106 8.47 7.76 9.60
N LYS A 107 7.81 7.96 10.74
CA LYS A 107 6.80 7.04 11.25
C LYS A 107 5.54 7.10 10.39
N LEU A 108 4.91 5.94 10.21
CA LEU A 108 3.68 5.84 9.43
C LEU A 108 2.54 6.62 10.12
N ALA A 109 2.40 6.43 11.43
CA ALA A 109 1.53 7.21 12.29
C ALA A 109 2.35 8.23 13.07
N ASP A 110 1.87 9.47 13.04
CA ASP A 110 2.41 10.57 13.84
C ASP A 110 1.27 11.12 14.71
N GLU A 111 1.45 11.08 16.03
CA GLU A 111 0.44 11.54 16.99
C GLU A 111 0.16 13.05 16.86
N ALA A 112 1.12 13.82 16.33
CA ALA A 112 0.98 15.26 16.15
C ALA A 112 0.22 15.66 14.88
N GLN A 113 -0.04 14.72 13.96
CA GLN A 113 -0.53 15.02 12.62
C GLN A 113 -1.99 14.56 12.45
N THR A 114 -2.93 15.39 12.92
CA THR A 114 -4.38 15.12 12.86
C THR A 114 -5.04 15.52 11.53
N ASP A 115 -4.38 16.33 10.71
CA ASP A 115 -4.98 16.96 9.51
C ASP A 115 -4.66 16.22 8.18
N SER A 116 -4.21 14.97 8.23
CA SER A 116 -3.89 14.21 7.02
C SER A 116 -4.92 13.10 6.74
N CYS A 117 -5.24 12.91 5.45
CA CYS A 117 -5.98 11.74 4.94
C CYS A 117 -5.56 10.46 5.67
N ALA A 118 -6.53 9.79 6.29
CA ALA A 118 -6.28 8.55 7.00
C ALA A 118 -5.84 7.50 5.99
N CYS A 119 -4.70 6.85 6.25
CA CYS A 119 -4.16 5.81 5.36
C CYS A 119 -3.86 4.54 6.14
N PHE A 120 -4.16 3.39 5.54
CA PHE A 120 -3.63 2.12 6.02
C PHE A 120 -3.25 1.19 4.87
N VAL A 121 -2.31 0.29 5.14
CA VAL A 121 -2.00 -0.84 4.27
C VAL A 121 -2.16 -2.16 5.02
N VAL A 122 -2.53 -3.21 4.29
CA VAL A 122 -2.72 -4.55 4.87
C VAL A 122 -1.45 -5.38 4.69
N ALA A 123 -1.04 -6.05 5.77
CA ALA A 123 0.02 -7.04 5.80
C ALA A 123 -0.42 -8.24 6.67
N SER A 124 0.33 -9.33 6.62
CA SER A 124 0.14 -10.51 7.47
C SER A 124 1.42 -10.79 8.24
N LEU A 125 1.32 -11.47 9.39
CA LEU A 125 2.51 -12.04 10.04
C LEU A 125 2.92 -13.31 9.32
N GLN A 126 4.22 -13.51 9.15
CA GLN A 126 4.74 -14.74 8.53
C GLN A 126 4.31 -16.00 9.31
N ASN A 127 4.30 -15.94 10.65
CA ASN A 127 3.86 -17.04 11.50
C ASN A 127 2.32 -17.19 11.58
N ASN A 128 1.56 -16.28 10.96
CA ASN A 128 0.10 -16.32 10.90
C ASN A 128 -0.39 -15.65 9.61
N VAL A 129 -0.27 -16.37 8.49
CA VAL A 129 -0.57 -15.86 7.14
C VAL A 129 -2.04 -15.46 6.97
N SER A 130 -2.96 -16.00 7.77
CA SER A 130 -4.38 -15.61 7.74
C SER A 130 -4.68 -14.31 8.51
N SER A 131 -3.71 -13.79 9.27
CA SER A 131 -3.86 -12.51 9.95
C SER A 131 -3.94 -11.35 8.96
N LYS A 132 -4.80 -10.37 9.26
CA LYS A 132 -4.91 -9.12 8.50
C LYS A 132 -4.52 -7.97 9.40
N ILE A 133 -3.23 -7.66 9.43
CA ILE A 133 -2.70 -6.51 10.16
C ILE A 133 -2.88 -5.27 9.30
N ARG A 134 -3.57 -4.28 9.85
CA ARG A 134 -3.72 -2.95 9.25
C ARG A 134 -2.62 -2.06 9.82
N LEU A 135 -1.63 -1.75 8.99
CA LEU A 135 -0.56 -0.80 9.29
C LEU A 135 -1.12 0.59 9.01
N ARG A 136 -1.43 1.33 10.07
CA ARG A 136 -2.21 2.59 10.01
C ARG A 136 -1.30 3.79 10.19
N SER A 137 -1.73 4.90 9.60
CA SER A 137 -1.14 6.22 9.78
C SER A 137 -1.83 7.10 10.81
N TYR A 138 -2.83 6.55 11.49
CA TYR A 138 -3.65 7.22 12.49
C TYR A 138 -3.82 6.31 13.71
N PRO A 139 -4.04 6.90 14.90
CA PRO A 139 -4.38 6.14 16.10
C PRO A 139 -5.78 5.55 16.00
N VAL A 140 -5.98 4.35 16.56
CA VAL A 140 -7.31 3.76 16.78
C VAL A 140 -7.41 3.38 18.24
N ARG A 141 -8.50 3.76 18.92
CA ARG A 141 -8.67 3.53 20.37
C ARG A 141 -8.52 2.06 20.78
N SER A 142 -8.86 1.13 19.89
CA SER A 142 -8.85 -0.31 20.16
C SER A 142 -7.49 -0.98 19.91
N HIS A 143 -6.51 -0.31 19.30
CA HIS A 143 -5.24 -0.93 18.91
C HIS A 143 -4.06 0.01 19.15
N PRO A 144 -2.96 -0.46 19.78
CA PRO A 144 -1.77 0.36 19.97
C PRO A 144 -1.14 0.71 18.61
N ILE A 145 -0.61 1.93 18.51
CA ILE A 145 0.15 2.38 17.34
C ILE A 145 1.40 1.51 17.22
N LEU A 146 1.61 0.94 16.03
CA LEU A 146 2.84 0.21 15.73
C LEU A 146 3.93 1.24 15.39
N PRO A 147 5.14 1.16 15.99
CA PRO A 147 6.22 2.11 15.75
C PRO A 147 6.94 1.86 14.40
N ILE A 148 6.17 1.60 13.35
CA ILE A 148 6.62 1.25 12.01
C ILE A 148 6.87 2.51 11.17
N THR A 149 7.90 2.49 10.34
CA THR A 149 8.17 3.57 9.37
C THR A 149 7.32 3.43 8.11
N VAL A 150 7.21 4.51 7.33
CA VAL A 150 6.54 4.48 6.02
C VAL A 150 7.18 3.44 5.10
N ILE A 151 8.52 3.36 5.08
CA ILE A 151 9.28 2.40 4.26
C ILE A 151 9.01 0.98 4.72
N GLU A 152 9.07 0.71 6.03
CA GLU A 152 8.80 -0.63 6.58
C GLU A 152 7.38 -1.11 6.24
N ALA A 153 6.38 -0.21 6.34
CA ALA A 153 5.00 -0.55 6.00
C ALA A 153 4.80 -0.84 4.51
N ALA A 154 5.43 -0.04 3.65
CA ALA A 154 5.45 -0.27 2.20
C ALA A 154 6.08 -1.63 1.86
N LEU A 155 7.27 -1.92 2.40
CA LEU A 155 7.95 -3.20 2.23
C LEU A 155 7.09 -4.37 2.72
N ALA A 156 6.57 -4.29 3.96
CA ALA A 156 5.76 -5.34 4.56
C ALA A 156 4.53 -5.67 3.72
N SER A 157 3.87 -4.66 3.16
CA SER A 157 2.70 -4.84 2.30
C SER A 157 3.03 -5.45 0.92
N CYS A 158 4.29 -5.38 0.47
CA CYS A 158 4.73 -5.88 -0.84
C CYS A 158 5.48 -7.22 -0.77
N ALA A 159 5.84 -7.68 0.43
CA ALA A 159 6.65 -8.88 0.64
C ALA A 159 5.87 -10.17 0.39
N THR A 160 5.48 -10.42 -0.87
CA THR A 160 4.79 -11.64 -1.31
C THR A 160 5.79 -12.78 -1.45
N ILE A 161 5.63 -13.84 -0.67
CA ILE A 161 6.46 -15.05 -0.78
C ILE A 161 6.03 -15.88 -2.01
N PRO A 162 6.95 -16.49 -2.77
CA PRO A 162 8.42 -16.51 -2.58
C PRO A 162 9.16 -15.38 -3.30
N LEU A 163 8.45 -14.38 -3.84
CA LEU A 163 9.05 -13.31 -4.64
C LEU A 163 9.96 -12.37 -3.83
N PHE A 164 9.66 -12.20 -2.54
CA PHE A 164 10.38 -11.36 -1.60
C PHE A 164 10.67 -12.09 -0.29
N GLU A 165 11.77 -11.71 0.37
CA GLU A 165 12.00 -12.07 1.77
C GLU A 165 10.99 -11.39 2.71
N PRO A 166 10.63 -12.01 3.85
CA PRO A 166 9.82 -11.38 4.88
C PRO A 166 10.47 -10.10 5.43
N VAL A 167 9.63 -9.14 5.81
CA VAL A 167 10.07 -7.85 6.35
C VAL A 167 10.08 -7.90 7.85
N VAL A 168 11.28 -7.79 8.41
CA VAL A 168 11.51 -7.75 9.84
C VAL A 168 11.31 -6.32 10.34
N VAL A 169 10.42 -6.14 11.31
CA VAL A 169 10.18 -4.85 11.98
C VAL A 169 10.33 -5.01 13.49
N GLY A 170 10.97 -4.02 14.13
CA GLY A 170 11.20 -3.98 15.56
C GLY A 170 12.54 -4.61 15.99
N MET A 171 12.86 -4.47 17.27
CA MET A 171 14.14 -4.90 17.87
C MET A 171 13.95 -5.90 19.01
N GLY A 172 14.90 -6.81 19.17
CA GLY A 172 14.92 -7.81 20.26
C GLY A 172 13.64 -8.64 20.31
N HIS A 173 13.04 -8.76 21.50
CA HIS A 173 11.80 -9.55 21.72
C HIS A 173 10.54 -8.95 21.08
N LYS A 174 10.60 -7.73 20.51
CA LYS A 174 9.48 -7.11 19.79
C LYS A 174 9.56 -7.31 18.28
N ARG A 175 10.55 -8.07 17.79
CA ARG A 175 10.73 -8.39 16.37
C ARG A 175 9.52 -9.13 15.83
N LYS A 176 8.97 -8.66 14.72
CA LYS A 176 7.88 -9.30 13.98
C LYS A 176 8.26 -9.38 12.51
N GLU A 177 7.90 -10.50 11.89
CA GLU A 177 8.15 -10.74 10.47
C GLU A 177 6.84 -10.62 9.72
N TYR A 178 6.82 -9.69 8.78
CA TYR A 178 5.66 -9.33 8.00
C TYR A 178 5.81 -9.81 6.56
N ILE A 179 4.70 -10.22 5.98
CA ILE A 179 4.57 -10.59 4.58
C ILE A 179 3.37 -9.84 3.99
N ALA A 180 3.33 -9.73 2.66
CA ALA A 180 2.16 -9.20 1.97
C ALA A 180 0.93 -10.04 2.32
N ALA A 181 -0.21 -9.38 2.44
CA ALA A 181 -1.45 -10.06 2.79
C ALA A 181 -1.85 -11.05 1.67
N GLY A 182 -2.07 -12.31 2.03
CA GLY A 182 -2.31 -13.41 1.10
C GLY A 182 -3.75 -13.55 0.61
N LEU A 183 -4.14 -14.78 0.24
CA LEU A 183 -5.49 -15.14 -0.20
C LEU A 183 -6.57 -14.52 0.69
N GLY A 184 -7.54 -13.83 0.09
CA GLY A 184 -8.67 -13.20 0.80
C GLY A 184 -8.43 -11.78 1.32
N ALA A 185 -7.26 -11.19 1.02
CA ALA A 185 -6.95 -9.78 1.30
C ALA A 185 -6.57 -8.96 0.05
N THR A 186 -6.82 -9.48 -1.16
CA THR A 186 -6.46 -8.80 -2.43
C THR A 186 -7.24 -7.52 -2.67
N ASN A 187 -8.48 -7.47 -2.18
CA ASN A 187 -9.30 -6.26 -2.14
C ASN A 187 -9.61 -5.93 -0.67
N PRO A 188 -9.02 -4.85 -0.11
CA PRO A 188 -9.19 -4.49 1.29
C PRO A 188 -10.53 -3.79 1.58
N ILE A 189 -11.55 -3.90 0.72
CA ILE A 189 -12.79 -3.12 0.85
C ILE A 189 -13.52 -3.37 2.18
N ARG A 190 -13.50 -4.61 2.67
CA ARG A 190 -14.10 -4.95 3.98
C ARG A 190 -13.31 -4.30 5.11
N GLU A 191 -12.00 -4.27 5.00
CA GLU A 191 -11.11 -3.61 5.94
C GLU A 191 -11.30 -2.09 5.90
N VAL A 192 -11.48 -1.48 4.71
CA VAL A 192 -11.77 -0.05 4.55
C VAL A 192 -13.07 0.32 5.25
N ILE A 193 -14.15 -0.44 5.04
CA ILE A 193 -15.44 -0.18 5.69
C ILE A 193 -15.32 -0.32 7.22
N SER A 194 -14.63 -1.36 7.69
CA SER A 194 -14.39 -1.56 9.13
C SER A 194 -13.57 -0.42 9.75
N GLU A 195 -12.57 0.09 9.03
CA GLU A 195 -11.73 1.20 9.48
C GLU A 195 -12.50 2.52 9.47
N ALA A 196 -13.29 2.80 8.43
CA ALA A 196 -14.15 3.97 8.35
C ALA A 196 -15.14 4.01 9.52
N HIS A 197 -15.79 2.88 9.81
CA HIS A 197 -16.69 2.76 10.97
C HIS A 197 -15.97 3.02 12.30
N SER A 198 -14.73 2.54 12.43
CA SER A 198 -13.94 2.71 13.66
C SER A 198 -13.40 4.14 13.83
N LEU A 199 -13.05 4.80 12.72
CA LEU A 199 -12.47 6.14 12.68
C LEU A 199 -13.52 7.25 12.83
N PHE A 200 -14.57 7.17 12.02
CA PHE A 200 -15.57 8.23 11.90
C PHE A 200 -16.81 7.96 12.76
N GLY A 201 -16.88 6.80 13.41
CA GLY A 201 -18.03 6.38 14.19
C GLY A 201 -19.11 5.71 13.35
N GLY A 202 -19.92 4.86 14.00
CA GLY A 202 -20.89 4.01 13.30
C GLY A 202 -22.08 4.73 12.69
N ASP A 203 -22.39 5.93 13.18
CA ASP A 203 -23.52 6.75 12.71
C ASP A 203 -23.14 7.65 11.53
N SER A 204 -21.86 7.69 11.14
CA SER A 204 -21.37 8.52 10.05
C SER A 204 -21.79 7.97 8.69
N THR A 205 -22.28 8.85 7.81
CA THR A 205 -22.71 8.49 6.46
C THR A 205 -21.54 8.49 5.48
N VAL A 206 -21.43 7.44 4.66
CA VAL A 206 -20.44 7.37 3.58
C VAL A 206 -20.97 8.06 2.34
N ALA A 207 -20.34 9.18 1.94
CA ALA A 207 -20.73 9.90 0.72
C ALA A 207 -20.35 9.12 -0.55
N SER A 208 -19.17 8.49 -0.57
CA SER A 208 -18.70 7.72 -1.72
C SER A 208 -17.70 6.64 -1.30
N ILE A 209 -17.67 5.55 -2.05
CA ILE A 209 -16.69 4.48 -1.92
C ILE A 209 -16.15 4.12 -3.30
N LEU A 210 -14.83 4.12 -3.44
CA LEU A 210 -14.14 3.78 -4.69
C LEU A 210 -13.23 2.59 -4.44
N SER A 211 -13.43 1.50 -5.19
CA SER A 211 -12.57 0.32 -5.16
C SER A 211 -11.95 0.12 -6.53
N VAL A 212 -10.62 0.19 -6.60
CA VAL A 212 -9.85 0.02 -7.83
C VAL A 212 -9.11 -1.30 -7.76
N GLY A 213 -9.44 -2.22 -8.66
CA GLY A 213 -8.75 -3.51 -8.79
C GLY A 213 -7.66 -3.49 -9.85
N VAL A 214 -6.78 -4.48 -9.81
CA VAL A 214 -5.69 -4.68 -10.79
C VAL A 214 -6.10 -5.47 -12.04
N GLY A 215 -7.41 -5.58 -12.28
CA GLY A 215 -7.99 -6.38 -13.37
C GLY A 215 -8.17 -7.86 -13.02
N HIS A 216 -9.00 -8.55 -13.81
CA HIS A 216 -9.20 -9.99 -13.77
C HIS A 216 -8.85 -10.56 -15.15
N PRO A 217 -7.96 -11.57 -15.25
CA PRO A 217 -7.48 -12.07 -16.55
C PRO A 217 -8.57 -12.82 -17.36
N GLY A 218 -9.75 -13.04 -16.79
CA GLY A 218 -10.83 -13.80 -17.41
C GLY A 218 -10.70 -15.31 -17.17
N ILE A 219 -11.48 -16.10 -17.91
CA ILE A 219 -11.39 -17.56 -17.86
C ILE A 219 -10.12 -17.98 -18.62
N ILE A 220 -9.13 -18.47 -17.89
CA ILE A 220 -7.98 -19.16 -18.45
C ILE A 220 -8.42 -20.61 -18.67
N THR A 221 -8.82 -20.95 -19.90
CA THR A 221 -8.96 -22.36 -20.30
C THR A 221 -7.57 -22.97 -20.35
N LEU A 222 -7.33 -23.92 -19.44
CA LEU A 222 -6.14 -24.77 -19.38
C LEU A 222 -6.21 -25.89 -20.41
#